data_AF-A0A6V7LWW2-F1
#
_entry.id   AF-A0A6V7LWW2-F1
#
_cell.length_a   1.000
_cell.length_b   1.000
_cell.length_c   1.000
_cell.angle_alpha   90.00
_cell.angle_beta   90.00
_cell.angle_gamma   90.00
#
_symmetry.space_group_name_H-M   'P 1'
#
loop_
_entity.id
_entity.type
_entity.pdbx_description
1 polymer ?
#
loop_
_entity_poly.entity_id
_entity_poly.type
_entity_poly.pdbx_seq_one_letter_code
_entity_poly.pdbx_strand_id
1 'polypeptide(L)'
;MGSVGLTLAAYKTEAVLFTSRKQLETITLNVGECSITSQPYIRYLGVMLDSRLSYTRHVEQVTEKASKVAQSLARLMPNIGGPRQD
;
A
#
# COMPACT_ATOMS: atom_id res chain seq x y z
N MET A 1 -16.70 -29.61 -18.21
CA MET A 1 -16.11 -28.79 -17.12
C MET A 1 -16.20 -27.34 -17.55
N GLY A 2 -17.23 -26.63 -17.10
CA GLY A 2 -17.47 -25.25 -17.53
C GLY A 2 -16.41 -24.34 -16.91
N SER A 3 -15.43 -23.95 -17.70
CA SER A 3 -14.64 -22.77 -17.41
C SER A 3 -15.62 -21.60 -17.32
N VAL A 4 -15.76 -20.99 -16.14
CA VAL A 4 -16.36 -19.65 -16.04
C VAL A 4 -15.60 -18.82 -17.08
N GLY A 5 -16.28 -18.24 -18.07
CA GLY A 5 -15.69 -17.59 -19.27
C GLY A 5 -14.87 -16.33 -18.99
N LEU A 6 -14.14 -16.32 -17.88
CA LEU A 6 -13.26 -15.27 -17.41
C LEU A 6 -11.88 -15.47 -18.02
N THR A 7 -11.41 -14.42 -18.69
CA THR A 7 -10.06 -14.33 -19.25
C THR A 7 -9.24 -13.34 -18.45
N LEU A 8 -7.99 -13.68 -18.15
CA LEU A 8 -7.06 -12.79 -17.46
C LEU A 8 -6.72 -11.58 -18.34
N ALA A 9 -6.92 -10.37 -17.82
CA ALA A 9 -6.53 -9.14 -18.51
C ALA A 9 -5.04 -8.84 -18.26
N ALA A 10 -4.16 -9.40 -19.10
CA ALA A 10 -2.71 -9.31 -18.95
C ALA A 10 -2.17 -7.89 -18.69
N TYR A 11 -2.70 -6.89 -19.40
CA TYR A 11 -2.27 -5.49 -19.28
C TYR A 11 -2.65 -4.80 -17.95
N LYS A 12 -3.54 -5.41 -17.15
CA LYS A 12 -3.91 -4.93 -15.80
C LYS A 12 -3.17 -5.66 -14.69
N THR A 13 -2.38 -6.68 -15.03
CA THR A 13 -1.71 -7.51 -14.05
C THR A 13 -0.47 -6.77 -13.54
N GLU A 14 -0.41 -6.57 -12.23
CA GLU A 14 0.76 -6.09 -11.52
C GLU A 14 1.39 -7.24 -10.74
N ALA A 15 2.70 -7.19 -10.52
CA ALA A 15 3.42 -8.21 -9.79
C ALA A 15 4.34 -7.59 -8.73
N VAL A 16 4.48 -8.27 -7.61
CA VAL A 16 5.48 -7.97 -6.57
C VAL A 16 6.25 -9.25 -6.27
N LEU A 17 7.57 -9.14 -6.14
CA LEU A 17 8.40 -10.26 -5.72
C LEU A 17 8.59 -10.22 -4.21
N PHE A 18 8.10 -11.25 -3.52
CA PHE A 18 8.38 -11.43 -2.10
C PHE A 18 9.68 -12.19 -1.91
N THR A 19 10.63 -11.59 -1.20
CA THR A 19 11.94 -12.21 -0.98
C THR A 19 12.57 -11.74 0.34
N SER A 20 13.23 -12.66 1.03
CA SER A 20 14.06 -12.38 2.21
C SER A 20 15.52 -12.06 1.84
N ARG A 21 15.87 -12.09 0.56
CA ARG A 21 17.22 -11.76 0.09
C ARG A 21 17.56 -10.31 0.45
N LYS A 22 18.82 -10.09 0.84
CA LYS A 22 19.32 -8.75 1.20
C LYS A 22 19.25 -7.80 0.00
N GLN A 23 19.67 -8.28 -1.18
CA GLN A 23 19.55 -7.55 -2.43
C GLN A 23 18.13 -7.70 -2.98
N LEU A 24 17.50 -6.56 -3.27
CA LEU A 24 16.19 -6.56 -3.90
C LEU A 24 16.35 -6.88 -5.38
N GLU A 25 15.86 -8.05 -5.76
CA GLU A 25 15.85 -8.50 -7.15
C GLU A 25 14.57 -7.99 -7.82
N THR A 26 14.69 -7.64 -9.10
CA THR A 26 13.55 -7.32 -9.97
C THR A 26 13.42 -8.45 -10.97
N ILE A 27 12.23 -9.03 -11.08
CA ILE A 27 11.94 -10.08 -12.06
C ILE A 27 10.98 -9.55 -13.12
N THR A 28 11.11 -10.10 -14.33
CA THR A 28 10.18 -9.82 -15.42
C THR A 28 9.40 -11.10 -15.71
N LEU A 29 8.07 -10.99 -15.70
CA LEU A 29 7.12 -12.07 -15.90
C LEU A 29 6.40 -11.85 -17.22
N ASN A 30 6.32 -12.87 -18.07
CA ASN A 30 5.50 -12.80 -19.28
C ASN A 30 4.11 -13.38 -19.00
N VAL A 31 3.07 -12.57 -19.15
CA VAL A 31 1.67 -12.94 -18.99
C VAL A 31 0.98 -12.70 -20.33
N GLY A 32 0.73 -13.79 -21.08
CA GLY A 32 0.33 -13.69 -22.48
C GLY A 32 1.40 -12.94 -23.29
N GLU A 33 0.98 -11.92 -24.03
CA GLU A 33 1.85 -11.04 -24.82
C GLU A 33 2.43 -9.86 -23.99
N CYS A 34 2.07 -9.74 -22.71
CA CYS A 34 2.52 -8.63 -21.85
C CYS A 34 3.72 -9.06 -20.99
N SER A 35 4.80 -8.27 -21.04
CA SER A 35 5.92 -8.40 -20.13
C SER A 35 5.73 -7.46 -18.93
N ILE A 36 5.63 -8.04 -17.74
CA ILE A 36 5.33 -7.34 -16.49
C ILE A 36 6.57 -7.39 -15.61
N THR A 37 7.12 -6.22 -15.31
CA THR A 37 8.23 -6.09 -14.35
C THR A 37 7.68 -5.99 -12.94
N SER A 38 8.26 -6.76 -12.01
CA SER A 38 7.87 -6.72 -10.60
C SER A 38 8.14 -5.35 -9.98
N GLN A 39 7.17 -4.82 -9.27
CA GLN A 39 7.30 -3.60 -8.49
C GLN A 39 7.71 -3.92 -7.05
N PRO A 40 8.39 -3.00 -6.35
CA PRO A 40 8.77 -3.17 -4.95
C PRO A 40 7.58 -3.14 -3.97
N TYR A 41 6.44 -2.60 -4.40
CA TYR A 41 5.23 -2.49 -3.61
C TYR A 41 3.99 -2.53 -4.50
N ILE A 42 2.88 -3.07 -3.96
CA ILE A 42 1.59 -3.18 -4.64
C ILE A 42 0.45 -2.94 -3.64
N ARG A 43 -0.65 -2.35 -4.10
CA ARG A 43 -1.86 -2.23 -3.29
C ARG A 43 -2.77 -3.44 -3.52
N TYR A 44 -2.93 -4.27 -2.49
CA TYR A 44 -3.82 -5.43 -2.52
C TYR A 44 -4.89 -5.31 -1.44
N LEU A 45 -6.16 -5.36 -1.84
CA LEU A 45 -7.34 -5.24 -0.96
C LEU A 45 -7.29 -4.04 0.01
N GLY A 46 -6.72 -2.92 -0.45
CA GLY A 46 -6.58 -1.70 0.35
C GLY A 46 -5.33 -1.62 1.23
N VAL A 47 -4.53 -2.69 1.29
CA VAL A 47 -3.26 -2.74 2.02
C VAL A 47 -2.10 -2.54 1.06
N MET A 48 -1.08 -1.77 1.47
CA MET A 48 0.16 -1.64 0.70
C MET A 48 1.11 -2.75 1.11
N LEU A 49 1.34 -3.71 0.22
CA LEU A 49 2.28 -4.80 0.41
C LEU A 49 3.63 -4.38 -0.19
N ASP A 50 4.69 -4.49 0.59
CA ASP A 50 6.07 -4.34 0.14
C ASP A 50 6.72 -5.70 -0.13
N SER A 51 7.78 -5.72 -0.93
CA SER A 51 8.56 -6.92 -1.28
C SER A 51 9.10 -7.71 -0.09
N ARG A 52 9.18 -7.09 1.10
CA ARG A 52 9.60 -7.73 2.35
C ARG A 52 8.45 -8.06 3.29
N LEU A 53 7.21 -7.74 2.93
CA LEU A 53 6.04 -7.85 3.80
C LEU A 53 6.27 -7.16 5.17
N SER A 54 7.05 -6.08 5.20
CA SER A 54 7.28 -5.28 6.40
C SER A 54 6.13 -4.32 6.70
N TYR A 55 5.27 -4.04 5.72
CA TYR A 55 4.18 -3.07 5.77
C TYR A 55 4.62 -1.63 6.07
N THR A 56 5.92 -1.33 6.00
CA THR A 56 6.48 -0.03 6.37
C THR A 56 5.80 1.11 5.60
N ARG A 57 5.66 0.95 4.27
CA ARG A 57 4.97 1.93 3.42
C ARG A 57 3.49 2.10 3.77
N HIS A 58 2.81 1.02 4.15
CA HIS A 58 1.42 1.11 4.59
C HIS A 58 1.30 1.93 5.87
N VAL A 59 2.14 1.64 6.87
CA VAL A 59 2.16 2.33 8.16
C VAL A 59 2.51 3.80 7.99
N GLU A 60 3.52 4.13 7.19
CA GLU A 60 3.87 5.52 6.84
C GLU A 60 2.65 6.27 6.29
N GLN A 61 1.96 5.70 5.30
CA GLN A 61 0.81 6.35 4.67
C GLN A 61 -0.37 6.52 5.62
N VAL A 62 -0.63 5.53 6.47
CA VAL A 62 -1.74 5.58 7.45
C VAL A 62 -1.43 6.58 8.57
N THR A 63 -0.20 6.59 9.08
CA THR A 63 0.21 7.52 10.14
C THR A 63 0.24 8.96 9.65
N GLU A 64 0.70 9.22 8.42
CA GLU A 64 0.64 10.55 7.82
C GLU A 64 -0.81 11.05 7.70
N LYS A 65 -1.72 10.21 7.22
CA LYS A 65 -3.15 10.53 7.13
C LYS A 65 -3.74 10.81 8.51
N ALA A 66 -3.47 9.95 9.49
CA ALA A 66 -3.95 10.13 10.86
C ALA A 66 -3.43 11.43 11.48
N SER A 67 -2.15 11.75 11.28
CA SER A 67 -1.54 12.99 11.78
C SER A 67 -2.19 14.23 11.20
N LYS A 68 -2.47 14.26 9.88
CA LYS A 68 -3.19 15.38 9.24
C LYS A 68 -4.59 15.58 9.84
N VAL A 69 -5.31 14.49 10.09
CA VAL A 69 -6.64 14.54 10.74
C VAL A 69 -6.52 15.05 12.17
N ALA A 70 -5.59 14.51 12.96
CA ALA A 70 -5.36 14.92 14.34
C ALA A 70 -5.00 16.41 14.44
N GLN A 71 -4.12 16.90 13.57
CA GLN A 71 -3.76 18.33 13.51
C GLN A 71 -4.96 19.22 13.16
N SER A 72 -5.81 18.77 12.25
CA SER A 72 -7.04 19.50 11.88
C SER A 72 -8.02 19.58 13.05
N LEU A 73 -8.20 18.48 13.77
CA LEU A 73 -9.04 18.43 14.98
C LEU A 73 -8.47 19.28 16.12
N ALA A 74 -7.16 19.22 16.36
CA ALA A 74 -6.50 20.02 17.39
C ALA A 74 -6.70 21.53 17.17
N ARG A 75 -6.67 21.99 15.91
CA ARG A 75 -6.96 23.40 15.56
C ARG A 75 -8.41 23.80 15.81
N LEU A 76 -9.36 22.87 15.69
CA LEU A 76 -10.78 23.10 16.01
C LEU A 76 -11.05 23.06 17.51
N MET A 77 -10.16 22.45 18.29
CA MET A 77 -10.31 22.22 19.73
C MET A 77 -9.32 23.06 20.58
N PRO A 78 -9.27 24.41 20.46
CA PRO A 78 -8.30 25.20 21.22
C PRO A 78 -8.57 25.21 22.74
N ASN A 79 -9.80 24.90 23.20
CA ASN A 79 -10.24 25.15 24.58
C ASN A 79 -10.74 23.91 25.37
N ILE A 80 -10.31 22.69 25.01
CA ILE A 80 -10.67 21.46 25.77
C ILE A 80 -10.01 21.37 27.16
N GLY A 81 -9.16 22.34 27.54
CA GLY A 81 -8.52 22.41 28.86
C GLY A 81 -9.26 23.29 29.90
N GLY A 82 -10.34 23.97 29.51
CA GLY A 82 -11.03 24.94 30.39
C GLY A 82 -10.21 26.20 30.72
N PRO A 83 -10.82 27.25 31.30
CA PRO A 83 -10.11 28.45 31.71
C PRO A 83 -9.10 28.12 32.82
N ARG A 84 -7.88 28.66 32.71
CA ARG A 84 -6.91 28.65 33.81
C ARG A 84 -7.48 29.47 34.97
N GLN A 85 -7.61 28.87 36.15
CA GLN A 85 -7.92 29.61 37.37
C GLN A 85 -6.67 30.39 37.77
N ASP A 86 -6.81 31.72 37.80
CA ASP A 86 -5.94 32.64 38.53
C ASP A 86 -6.30 32.66 40.02
#